data_AF-A0A444RKK3-F1
#
_entry.id   AF-A0A444RKK3-F1
#
_cell.length_a   1.000
_cell.length_b   1.000
_cell.length_c   1.000
_cell.angle_alpha   90.00
_cell.angle_beta   90.00
_cell.angle_gamma   90.00
#
_symmetry.space_group_name_H-M   'P 1'
#
loop_
_entity.id
_entity.type
_entity.pdbx_description
1 polymer ?
#
loop_
_entity_poly.entity_id
_entity_poly.type
_entity_poly.pdbx_seq_one_letter_code
_entity_poly.pdbx_strand_id
1 'polypeptide(L)'
;MAAAIVRRAPYKDFLQPALHRRFSTTSTLLLALVYIQAILLGQWNSFLWSWFPIGPVGIRTLFLFASALTVIILRISQYHVGTRASTSAISGALPNLITIQALEAWVAYTISSALFGLVFLWSASADSKLNWISTMSGDRGRLNERPVFLSFYLLVAATFQAIMHIICDTDRITIDVNKAGKSPVTNGGASSTTPLTVLLTKLPGVVANAVMRAIGLYALAVTLYSTIFRGAAWSWAMTFFRPFNNLPKSNMLPVDWPWFKGSTLMQCLWAGVLLSCTWEIGNYAFSRFMVKAPLKNGNPLTNESKDPNGSLLNGLKSKKMPIRCFALWELAHIAREFELRRKAIFEDIDRKDGPMWSQVFVICLDIVKGLEQRVDNYGKPPPAPVAQPEPVVEQKPRILAPPKDDPIFQARPASRSMRGEIEKTLTQATQAPGHSPVSQLSPIAKKTFRNARDRVLTKEQQEALTSPQVVGQFQALATTVLRADYIGWWFRQDFRRLLTAAVLGSPYSELSHHLNAIEILSAMAVHSLTEDKFGNVHKDIGPIVRTFTAVIKRLEAFKASFPVHWTDVEGSKSTPEVDEVIKALKAGLSQVVQEFEPYIRDLRLTRTDIRLAKEAMEHTEGVLAKKDEKPAMREVPK
;
A
#
# COMPACT_ATOMS: atom_id res chain seq x y z
N MET A 1 17.21 3.81 -48.94
CA MET A 1 16.03 4.28 -48.20
C MET A 1 16.26 3.99 -46.73
N ALA A 2 16.28 5.00 -45.85
CA ALA A 2 16.41 4.76 -44.41
C ALA A 2 15.15 4.05 -43.92
N ALA A 3 15.31 2.88 -43.28
CA ALA A 3 14.20 2.15 -42.69
C ALA A 3 13.44 3.08 -41.74
N ALA A 4 12.11 3.17 -41.92
CA ALA A 4 11.26 3.98 -41.05
C ALA A 4 11.51 3.56 -39.60
N ILE A 5 11.96 4.50 -38.76
CA ILE A 5 12.21 4.24 -37.34
C ILE A 5 10.86 3.87 -36.74
N VAL A 6 10.64 2.58 -36.51
CA VAL A 6 9.42 2.08 -35.88
C VAL A 6 9.37 2.69 -34.49
N ARG A 7 8.43 3.62 -34.28
CA ARG A 7 8.22 4.28 -32.99
C ARG A 7 7.86 3.21 -31.96
N ARG A 8 8.79 2.96 -31.03
CA ARG A 8 8.58 2.02 -29.91
C ARG A 8 7.45 2.55 -29.04
N ALA A 9 6.34 1.83 -28.99
CA ALA A 9 5.25 2.17 -28.08
C ALA A 9 5.70 1.86 -26.64
N PRO A 10 5.57 2.82 -25.70
CA PRO A 10 5.95 2.59 -24.31
C PRO A 10 5.05 1.53 -23.67
N TYR A 11 5.59 0.73 -22.74
CA TYR A 11 4.85 -0.34 -22.06
C TYR A 11 3.53 0.15 -21.44
N LYS A 12 3.55 1.38 -20.92
CA LYS A 12 2.40 2.05 -20.30
C LYS A 12 1.18 2.07 -21.22
N ASP A 13 1.36 2.21 -22.53
CA ASP A 13 0.26 2.33 -23.49
C ASP A 13 -0.51 1.01 -23.65
N PHE A 14 0.10 -0.13 -23.33
CA PHE A 14 -0.56 -1.44 -23.30
C PHE A 14 -1.12 -1.77 -21.91
N LEU A 15 -0.40 -1.36 -20.86
CA LEU A 15 -0.83 -1.58 -19.48
C LEU A 15 -2.07 -0.75 -19.13
N GLN A 16 -2.13 0.52 -19.54
CA GLN A 16 -3.21 1.43 -19.14
C GLN A 16 -4.60 0.99 -19.64
N PRO A 17 -4.79 0.56 -20.91
CA PRO A 17 -6.05 -0.03 -21.35
C PRO A 17 -6.44 -1.29 -20.57
N ALA A 18 -5.47 -2.14 -20.23
CA ALA A 18 -5.72 -3.32 -19.41
C ALA A 18 -6.19 -2.94 -18.00
N LEU A 19 -5.58 -1.92 -17.38
CA LEU A 19 -6.02 -1.37 -16.10
C LEU A 19 -7.40 -0.71 -16.18
N HIS A 20 -7.71 0.02 -17.27
CA HIS A 20 -9.02 0.61 -17.48
C HIS A 20 -10.13 -0.45 -17.58
N ARG A 21 -9.88 -1.57 -18.28
CA ARG A 21 -10.84 -2.69 -18.35
C ARG A 21 -11.09 -3.32 -16.97
N ARG A 22 -10.03 -3.45 -16.16
CA ARG A 22 -10.12 -3.95 -14.78
C ARG A 22 -10.91 -2.98 -13.90
N PHE A 23 -10.63 -1.69 -14.01
CA PHE A 23 -11.38 -0.63 -13.34
C PHE A 23 -12.86 -0.65 -13.71
N SER A 24 -13.19 -0.74 -15.00
CA SER A 24 -14.57 -0.82 -15.46
C SER A 24 -15.32 -2.01 -14.83
N THR A 25 -14.64 -3.16 -14.64
CA THR A 25 -15.24 -4.32 -13.94
C THR A 25 -15.59 -3.97 -12.48
N THR A 26 -14.67 -3.32 -11.77
CA THR A 26 -14.90 -2.83 -10.39
C THR A 26 -16.04 -1.82 -10.33
N SER A 27 -16.07 -0.87 -11.27
CA SER A 27 -17.12 0.16 -11.37
C SER A 27 -18.49 -0.44 -11.64
N THR A 28 -18.61 -1.42 -12.54
CA THR A 28 -19.88 -2.10 -12.82
C THR A 28 -20.41 -2.84 -11.59
N LEU A 29 -19.54 -3.49 -10.83
CA LEU A 29 -19.92 -4.17 -9.59
C LEU A 29 -20.39 -3.19 -8.52
N LEU A 30 -19.70 -2.05 -8.37
CA LEU A 30 -20.13 -0.98 -7.48
C LEU A 30 -21.44 -0.36 -7.92
N LEU A 31 -21.63 -0.15 -9.23
CA LEU A 31 -22.89 0.35 -9.79
C LEU A 31 -24.06 -0.58 -9.45
N ALA A 32 -23.86 -1.90 -9.57
CA ALA A 32 -24.87 -2.88 -9.16
C ALA A 32 -25.17 -2.82 -7.65
N LEU A 33 -24.14 -2.68 -6.81
CA LEU A 33 -24.32 -2.52 -5.37
C LEU A 33 -25.12 -1.26 -5.03
N VAL A 34 -24.72 -0.10 -5.56
CA VAL A 34 -25.40 1.17 -5.25
C VAL A 34 -26.79 1.25 -5.88
N TYR A 35 -27.06 0.48 -6.95
CA TYR A 35 -28.41 0.31 -7.49
C TYR A 35 -29.32 -0.41 -6.50
N ILE A 36 -28.84 -1.50 -5.90
CA ILE A 36 -29.57 -2.19 -4.83
C ILE A 36 -29.80 -1.25 -3.64
N GLN A 37 -28.77 -0.50 -3.22
CA GLN A 37 -28.92 0.49 -2.14
C GLN A 37 -29.92 1.60 -2.49
N ALA A 38 -29.96 2.06 -3.74
CA ALA A 38 -30.94 3.03 -4.20
C ALA A 38 -32.36 2.47 -4.08
N ILE A 39 -32.60 1.21 -4.44
CA ILE A 39 -33.90 0.56 -4.25
C ILE A 39 -34.25 0.49 -2.75
N LEU A 40 -33.30 0.08 -1.91
CA LEU A 40 -33.50 -0.03 -0.45
C LEU A 40 -33.80 1.31 0.23
N LEU A 41 -33.25 2.43 -0.28
CA LEU A 41 -33.55 3.78 0.21
C LEU A 41 -34.87 4.34 -0.33
N GLY A 42 -35.51 3.66 -1.28
CA GLY A 42 -36.72 4.14 -1.94
C GLY A 42 -37.98 4.02 -1.10
N GLN A 43 -38.88 4.97 -1.30
CA GLN A 43 -40.26 4.85 -0.82
C GLN A 43 -41.04 3.99 -1.81
N TRP A 44 -41.69 2.94 -1.31
CA TRP A 44 -42.45 1.98 -2.12
C TRP A 44 -43.87 2.48 -2.43
N ASN A 45 -43.99 3.75 -2.85
CA ASN A 45 -45.29 4.38 -3.15
C ASN A 45 -45.83 3.98 -4.54
N SER A 46 -44.96 3.52 -5.44
CA SER A 46 -45.33 3.05 -6.78
C SER A 46 -44.49 1.84 -7.15
N PHE A 47 -45.13 0.73 -7.54
CA PHE A 47 -44.43 -0.50 -7.87
C PHE A 47 -43.40 -0.30 -9.00
N LEU A 48 -43.77 0.38 -10.09
CA LEU A 48 -42.88 0.59 -11.24
C LEU A 48 -41.71 1.52 -10.89
N TRP A 49 -41.98 2.68 -10.30
CA TRP A 49 -40.94 3.69 -10.03
C TRP A 49 -40.02 3.37 -8.84
N SER A 50 -40.34 2.35 -8.03
CA SER A 50 -39.52 1.93 -6.89
C SER A 50 -38.31 1.10 -7.28
N TRP A 51 -38.30 0.51 -8.49
CA TRP A 51 -37.17 -0.27 -8.98
C TRP A 51 -36.76 0.04 -10.42
N PHE A 52 -37.55 0.78 -11.21
CA PHE A 52 -37.22 1.03 -12.61
C PHE A 52 -36.00 1.96 -12.76
N PRO A 53 -35.00 1.60 -13.61
CA PRO A 53 -33.73 2.30 -13.69
C PRO A 53 -33.83 3.69 -14.33
N ILE A 54 -34.77 3.90 -15.26
CA ILE A 54 -34.99 5.21 -15.90
C ILE A 54 -36.04 5.97 -15.08
N GLY A 55 -35.69 6.35 -13.84
CA GLY A 55 -36.61 6.98 -12.89
C GLY A 55 -35.91 7.53 -11.64
N PRO A 56 -36.64 7.82 -10.55
CA PRO A 56 -36.06 8.34 -9.31
C PRO A 56 -35.01 7.41 -8.70
N VAL A 57 -35.12 6.09 -8.92
CA VAL A 57 -34.10 5.11 -8.53
C VAL A 57 -32.80 5.37 -9.29
N GLY A 58 -32.84 5.52 -10.61
CA GLY A 58 -31.65 5.79 -11.42
C GLY A 58 -30.93 7.08 -11.04
N ILE A 59 -31.68 8.15 -10.76
CA ILE A 59 -31.09 9.42 -10.28
C ILE A 59 -30.38 9.20 -8.94
N ARG A 60 -31.00 8.49 -8.00
CA ARG A 60 -30.36 8.13 -6.71
C ARG A 60 -29.13 7.25 -6.92
N THR A 61 -29.22 6.25 -7.79
CA THR A 61 -28.09 5.39 -8.16
C THR A 61 -26.93 6.20 -8.72
N LEU A 62 -27.17 7.20 -9.58
CA LEU A 62 -26.12 8.05 -10.14
C LEU A 62 -25.34 8.80 -9.04
N PHE A 63 -26.03 9.42 -8.09
CA PHE A 63 -25.38 10.15 -6.99
C PHE A 63 -24.68 9.22 -5.99
N LEU A 64 -25.29 8.07 -5.67
CA LEU A 64 -24.64 7.04 -4.85
C LEU A 64 -23.41 6.46 -5.56
N PHE A 65 -23.48 6.30 -6.88
CA PHE A 65 -22.34 5.89 -7.68
C PHE A 65 -21.24 6.95 -7.68
N ALA A 66 -21.57 8.25 -7.77
CA ALA A 66 -20.59 9.32 -7.63
C ALA A 66 -19.92 9.33 -6.24
N SER A 67 -20.68 9.04 -5.18
CA SER A 67 -20.14 8.83 -3.82
C SER A 67 -19.14 7.67 -3.80
N ALA A 68 -19.48 6.52 -4.37
CA ALA A 68 -18.58 5.36 -4.44
C ALA A 68 -17.35 5.62 -5.33
N LEU A 69 -17.55 6.30 -6.46
CA LEU A 69 -16.52 6.61 -7.45
C LEU A 69 -15.41 7.48 -6.87
N THR A 70 -15.75 8.41 -5.97
CA THR A 70 -14.76 9.27 -5.29
C THR A 70 -13.69 8.43 -4.56
N VAL A 71 -14.09 7.34 -3.89
CA VAL A 71 -13.16 6.44 -3.20
C VAL A 71 -12.33 5.62 -4.19
N ILE A 72 -12.90 5.22 -5.33
CA ILE A 72 -12.12 4.49 -6.34
C ILE A 72 -11.14 5.40 -7.07
N ILE A 73 -11.48 6.67 -7.30
CA ILE A 73 -10.53 7.65 -7.86
C ILE A 73 -9.34 7.82 -6.91
N LEU A 74 -9.58 7.93 -5.60
CA LEU A 74 -8.52 7.92 -4.58
C LEU A 74 -7.63 6.67 -4.70
N ARG A 75 -8.24 5.48 -4.79
CA ARG A 75 -7.50 4.22 -4.98
C ARG A 75 -6.62 4.24 -6.24
N ILE A 76 -7.07 4.85 -7.34
CA ILE A 76 -6.30 4.94 -8.59
C ILE A 76 -5.14 5.94 -8.48
N SER A 77 -5.33 7.04 -7.75
CA SER A 77 -4.26 8.04 -7.59
C SER A 77 -3.16 7.57 -6.63
N GLN A 78 -3.51 6.76 -5.63
CA GLN A 78 -2.60 6.40 -4.53
C GLN A 78 -2.15 4.94 -4.49
N TYR A 79 -2.59 4.07 -5.41
CA TYR A 79 -2.17 2.67 -5.37
C TYR A 79 -0.64 2.53 -5.47
N HIS A 80 -0.14 1.56 -4.72
CA HIS A 80 1.25 1.16 -4.78
C HIS A 80 1.36 -0.36 -4.69
N VAL A 81 2.54 -0.86 -5.08
CA VAL A 81 2.83 -2.29 -5.15
C VAL A 81 3.85 -2.58 -4.06
N GLY A 82 3.51 -3.49 -3.14
CA GLY A 82 4.33 -3.83 -1.97
C GLY A 82 3.72 -3.48 -0.63
N THR A 83 4.25 -4.09 0.43
CA THR A 83 3.97 -3.67 1.81
C THR A 83 4.81 -2.45 2.14
N ARG A 84 4.25 -1.48 2.87
CA ARG A 84 5.07 -0.42 3.47
C ARG A 84 6.07 -1.04 4.45
N ALA A 85 7.35 -0.82 4.19
CA ALA A 85 8.42 -1.25 5.07
C ALA A 85 8.45 -0.33 6.29
N SER A 86 8.05 -0.87 7.44
CA SER A 86 8.03 -0.12 8.70
C SER A 86 8.58 -0.96 9.85
N THR A 87 9.24 -0.31 10.80
CA THR A 87 9.81 -0.98 11.97
C THR A 87 8.74 -1.33 13.01
N SER A 88 7.73 -0.48 13.19
CA SER A 88 6.52 -0.76 13.98
C SER A 88 5.25 -0.25 13.28
N ALA A 89 4.07 -0.64 13.75
CA ALA A 89 2.82 -0.15 13.18
C ALA A 89 2.67 1.37 13.37
N ILE A 90 3.00 1.91 14.56
CA ILE A 90 2.88 3.35 14.81
C ILE A 90 3.94 4.18 14.07
N SER A 91 5.20 3.71 14.02
CA SER A 91 6.27 4.41 13.30
C SER A 91 6.00 4.46 11.79
N GLY A 92 5.26 3.48 11.26
CA GLY A 92 4.82 3.48 9.87
C GLY A 92 3.56 4.30 9.65
N ALA A 93 2.59 4.22 10.57
CA ALA A 93 1.31 4.90 10.41
C ALA A 93 1.40 6.41 10.63
N LEU A 94 2.06 6.85 11.71
CA LEU A 94 1.99 8.24 12.15
C LEU A 94 2.58 9.24 11.14
N PRO A 95 3.78 9.01 10.55
CA PRO A 95 4.30 9.92 9.53
C PRO A 95 3.38 9.98 8.30
N ASN A 96 2.73 8.87 7.97
CA ASN A 96 1.85 8.77 6.82
C ASN A 96 0.51 9.51 7.01
N LEU A 97 0.07 9.71 8.26
CA LEU A 97 -1.15 10.48 8.56
C LEU A 97 -0.97 11.99 8.31
N ILE A 98 0.26 12.50 8.26
CA ILE A 98 0.59 13.91 8.02
C ILE A 98 1.19 14.08 6.62
N THR A 99 0.60 13.42 5.64
CA THR A 99 1.01 13.51 4.23
C THR A 99 -0.10 14.13 3.38
N ILE A 100 0.28 14.63 2.20
CA ILE A 100 -0.69 15.07 1.19
C ILE A 100 -1.63 13.92 0.82
N GLN A 101 -1.12 12.68 0.77
CA GLN A 101 -1.92 11.50 0.48
C GLN A 101 -3.00 11.25 1.54
N ALA A 102 -2.68 11.43 2.83
CA ALA A 102 -3.66 11.34 3.90
C ALA A 102 -4.71 12.45 3.83
N LEU A 103 -4.32 13.67 3.46
CA LEU A 103 -5.27 14.77 3.23
C LEU A 103 -6.21 14.46 2.07
N GLU A 104 -5.66 13.98 0.94
CA GLU A 104 -6.45 13.53 -0.22
C GLU A 104 -7.43 12.42 0.17
N ALA A 105 -7.00 11.44 0.97
CA ALA A 105 -7.87 10.38 1.46
C ALA A 105 -9.00 10.92 2.34
N TRP A 106 -8.68 11.81 3.29
CA TRP A 106 -9.68 12.45 4.15
C TRP A 106 -10.71 13.26 3.34
N VAL A 107 -10.24 14.05 2.37
CA VAL A 107 -11.10 14.83 1.47
C VAL A 107 -11.99 13.89 0.64
N ALA A 108 -11.43 12.84 0.06
CA ALA A 108 -12.18 11.88 -0.75
C ALA A 108 -13.29 11.15 0.03
N TYR A 109 -12.99 10.65 1.24
CA TYR A 109 -13.99 10.03 2.10
C TYR A 109 -15.03 11.03 2.60
N THR A 110 -14.63 12.28 2.87
CA THR A 110 -15.57 13.34 3.25
C THR A 110 -16.53 13.68 2.12
N ILE A 111 -16.04 13.84 0.89
CA ILE A 111 -16.88 14.06 -0.31
C ILE A 111 -17.80 12.86 -0.55
N SER A 112 -17.26 11.64 -0.47
CA SER A 112 -18.05 10.40 -0.61
C SER A 112 -19.19 10.35 0.41
N SER A 113 -18.89 10.61 1.68
CA SER A 113 -19.85 10.61 2.78
C SER A 113 -20.89 11.73 2.65
N ALA A 114 -20.47 12.94 2.24
CA ALA A 114 -21.37 14.06 2.01
C ALA A 114 -22.36 13.78 0.87
N LEU A 115 -21.88 13.28 -0.29
CA LEU A 115 -22.74 12.90 -1.40
C LEU A 115 -23.75 11.81 -1.01
N PHE A 116 -23.28 10.79 -0.27
CA PHE A 116 -24.16 9.75 0.27
C PHE A 116 -25.21 10.32 1.22
N GLY A 117 -24.78 11.17 2.17
CA GLY A 117 -25.66 11.80 3.16
C GLY A 117 -26.74 12.67 2.54
N LEU A 118 -26.41 13.41 1.46
CA LEU A 118 -27.39 14.19 0.70
C LEU A 118 -28.45 13.29 0.06
N VAL A 119 -28.05 12.18 -0.57
CA VAL A 119 -29.00 11.22 -1.15
C VAL A 119 -29.85 10.54 -0.07
N PHE A 120 -29.24 10.19 1.06
CA PHE A 120 -29.94 9.58 2.19
C PHE A 120 -31.02 10.50 2.76
N LEU A 121 -30.69 11.76 3.01
CA LEU A 121 -31.64 12.78 3.47
C LEU A 121 -32.72 13.06 2.44
N TRP A 122 -32.37 13.12 1.16
CA TRP A 122 -33.34 13.31 0.07
C TRP A 122 -34.31 12.13 -0.06
N SER A 123 -33.85 10.91 0.24
CA SER A 123 -34.68 9.70 0.17
C SER A 123 -35.53 9.47 1.43
N ALA A 124 -35.31 10.24 2.49
CA ALA A 124 -36.00 10.05 3.76
C ALA A 124 -37.50 10.40 3.66
N SER A 125 -38.37 9.56 4.24
CA SER A 125 -39.81 9.83 4.34
C SER A 125 -40.12 11.04 5.21
N ALA A 126 -41.26 11.71 4.99
CA ALA A 126 -41.73 12.79 5.84
C ALA A 126 -41.86 12.37 7.32
N ASP A 127 -42.22 11.10 7.57
CA ASP A 127 -42.36 10.53 8.92
C ASP A 127 -41.01 10.38 9.65
N SER A 128 -39.91 10.37 8.92
CA SER A 128 -38.57 10.21 9.47
C SER A 128 -38.10 11.40 10.31
N LYS A 129 -38.78 12.56 10.17
CA LYS A 129 -38.43 13.84 10.82
C LYS A 129 -36.97 14.24 10.58
N LEU A 130 -36.41 13.92 9.41
CA LEU A 130 -35.04 14.26 8.99
C LEU A 130 -34.95 15.55 8.15
N ASN A 131 -36.05 16.26 7.94
CA ASN A 131 -36.02 17.55 7.27
C ASN A 131 -35.15 18.54 8.03
N TRP A 132 -34.32 19.30 7.30
CA TRP A 132 -33.46 20.35 7.86
C TRP A 132 -34.23 21.41 8.65
N ILE A 133 -35.46 21.71 8.20
CA ILE A 133 -36.34 22.69 8.83
C ILE A 133 -37.58 21.95 9.31
N SER A 134 -37.93 22.16 10.58
CA SER A 134 -39.19 21.71 11.16
C SER A 134 -40.10 22.92 11.36
N THR A 135 -41.32 22.79 10.86
CA THR A 135 -42.43 23.72 11.14
C THR A 135 -43.42 22.99 12.02
N MET A 136 -43.55 23.40 13.28
CA MET A 136 -44.71 23.03 14.09
C MET A 136 -45.85 23.96 13.74
N SER A 137 -47.08 23.44 13.63
CA SER A 137 -48.26 24.20 13.21
C SER A 137 -48.38 25.52 13.97
N GLY A 138 -48.33 26.65 13.25
CA GLY A 138 -48.47 27.99 13.81
C GLY A 138 -47.18 28.66 14.34
N ASP A 139 -46.03 27.95 14.39
CA ASP A 139 -44.75 28.53 14.81
C ASP A 139 -43.82 28.83 13.61
N ARG A 140 -42.83 29.70 13.83
CA ARG A 140 -41.75 29.97 12.85
C ARG A 140 -40.95 28.69 12.61
N GLY A 141 -40.43 28.55 11.39
CA GLY A 141 -39.54 27.43 11.04
C GLY A 141 -38.33 27.38 11.96
N ARG A 142 -38.01 26.20 12.48
CA ARG A 142 -36.84 25.94 13.32
C ARG A 142 -35.89 24.99 12.62
N LEU A 143 -34.59 25.17 12.86
CA LEU A 143 -33.59 24.22 12.41
C LEU A 143 -33.74 22.91 13.20
N ASN A 144 -33.65 21.79 12.52
CA ASN A 144 -33.73 20.47 13.14
C ASN A 144 -32.34 19.92 13.43
N GLU A 145 -32.08 19.53 14.68
CA GLU A 145 -30.78 19.00 15.09
C GLU A 145 -30.53 17.56 14.58
N ARG A 146 -31.56 16.81 14.22
CA ARG A 146 -31.41 15.42 13.74
C ARG A 146 -30.56 15.28 12.46
N PRO A 147 -30.84 16.00 11.35
CA PRO A 147 -29.99 15.94 10.17
C PRO A 147 -28.60 16.54 10.39
N VAL A 148 -28.46 17.50 11.31
CA VAL A 148 -27.14 18.03 11.73
C VAL A 148 -26.32 16.92 12.40
N PHE A 149 -26.91 16.21 13.36
CA PHE A 149 -26.26 15.09 14.03
C PHE A 149 -25.94 13.93 13.09
N LEU A 150 -26.86 13.56 12.19
CA LEU A 150 -26.61 12.54 11.16
C LEU A 150 -25.42 12.93 10.27
N SER A 151 -25.36 14.18 9.82
CA SER A 151 -24.25 14.68 9.00
C SER A 151 -22.92 14.65 9.76
N PHE A 152 -22.93 15.00 11.05
CA PHE A 152 -21.76 14.88 11.91
C PHE A 152 -21.32 13.43 12.10
N TYR A 153 -22.25 12.50 12.33
CA TYR A 153 -21.97 11.06 12.39
C TYR A 153 -21.29 10.56 11.11
N LEU A 154 -21.80 10.95 9.95
CA LEU A 154 -21.24 10.61 8.64
C LEU A 154 -19.83 11.22 8.42
N LEU A 155 -19.56 12.40 8.97
CA LEU A 155 -18.23 13.02 8.97
C LEU A 155 -17.24 12.29 9.88
N VAL A 156 -17.68 11.87 11.07
CA VAL A 156 -16.89 11.02 11.98
C VAL A 156 -16.57 9.69 11.31
N ALA A 157 -17.54 9.08 10.63
CA ALA A 157 -17.34 7.85 9.87
C ALA A 157 -16.32 8.03 8.73
N ALA A 158 -16.42 9.12 7.96
CA ALA A 158 -15.45 9.44 6.90
C ALA A 158 -14.04 9.65 7.45
N THR A 159 -13.92 10.39 8.57
CA THR A 159 -12.62 10.65 9.21
C THR A 159 -11.99 9.37 9.73
N PHE A 160 -12.78 8.52 10.42
CA PHE A 160 -12.31 7.22 10.88
C PHE A 160 -11.90 6.33 9.71
N GLN A 161 -12.69 6.29 8.64
CA GLN A 161 -12.37 5.50 7.45
C GLN A 161 -11.09 5.98 6.77
N ALA A 162 -10.87 7.30 6.67
CA ALA A 162 -9.63 7.85 6.12
C ALA A 162 -8.41 7.48 6.96
N ILE A 163 -8.51 7.55 8.29
CA ILE A 163 -7.45 7.12 9.21
C ILE A 163 -7.16 5.61 9.01
N MET A 164 -8.19 4.77 9.02
CA MET A 164 -8.06 3.33 8.80
C MET A 164 -7.51 3.00 7.41
N HIS A 165 -7.87 3.77 6.39
CA HIS A 165 -7.38 3.60 5.03
C HIS A 165 -5.85 3.71 4.96
N ILE A 166 -5.29 4.70 5.65
CA ILE A 166 -3.83 4.92 5.74
C ILE A 166 -3.16 3.88 6.64
N ILE A 167 -3.74 3.60 7.81
CA ILE A 167 -3.17 2.66 8.79
C ILE A 167 -3.12 1.23 8.25
N CYS A 168 -4.23 0.76 7.65
CA CYS A 168 -4.33 -0.57 7.07
C CYS A 168 -3.70 -0.65 5.67
N ASP A 169 -3.14 0.45 5.17
CA ASP A 169 -2.52 0.58 3.85
C ASP A 169 -3.43 0.02 2.74
N THR A 170 -4.66 0.51 2.69
CA THR A 170 -5.71 -0.02 1.81
C THR A 170 -5.34 0.12 0.33
N ASP A 171 -4.52 1.11 -0.02
CA ASP A 171 -4.02 1.36 -1.38
C ASP A 171 -3.11 0.27 -1.94
N ARG A 172 -2.56 -0.59 -1.08
CA ARG A 172 -1.67 -1.68 -1.43
C ARG A 172 -2.29 -2.65 -2.44
N ILE A 173 -1.50 -2.98 -3.45
CA ILE A 173 -1.77 -4.02 -4.44
C ILE A 173 -0.71 -5.11 -4.28
N THR A 174 -1.13 -6.33 -3.92
CA THR A 174 -0.24 -7.49 -3.80
C THR A 174 -0.29 -8.34 -5.06
N ILE A 175 0.83 -8.48 -5.76
CA ILE A 175 0.97 -9.41 -6.88
C ILE A 175 1.34 -10.78 -6.31
N ASP A 176 0.39 -11.72 -6.29
CA ASP A 176 0.60 -13.08 -5.79
C ASP A 176 1.21 -13.96 -6.89
N VAL A 177 2.54 -14.15 -6.87
CA VAL A 177 3.30 -14.88 -7.89
C VAL A 177 3.09 -16.40 -7.79
N ASN A 178 2.83 -16.92 -6.59
CA ASN A 178 2.76 -18.36 -6.33
C ASN A 178 1.40 -19.00 -6.65
N LYS A 179 0.30 -18.25 -6.61
CA LYS A 179 -1.00 -18.78 -7.06
C LYS A 179 -1.10 -18.93 -8.57
N ALA A 180 -0.24 -18.24 -9.33
CA ALA A 180 -0.19 -18.38 -10.78
C ALA A 180 0.34 -19.75 -11.24
N GLY A 181 1.17 -20.44 -10.44
CA GLY A 181 1.75 -21.74 -10.80
C GLY A 181 1.01 -22.98 -10.29
N LYS A 182 0.01 -22.83 -9.40
CA LYS A 182 -0.74 -23.97 -8.82
C LYS A 182 -2.15 -24.17 -9.38
N SER A 183 -2.55 -23.35 -10.35
CA SER A 183 -3.74 -23.68 -11.14
C SER A 183 -3.26 -24.52 -12.31
N PRO A 184 -3.49 -25.84 -12.35
CA PRO A 184 -3.24 -26.59 -13.57
C PRO A 184 -4.01 -25.89 -14.68
N VAL A 185 -3.31 -25.48 -15.73
CA VAL A 185 -3.91 -25.09 -17.01
C VAL A 185 -4.54 -26.37 -17.57
N THR A 186 -5.69 -26.72 -17.01
CA THR A 186 -6.61 -27.64 -17.65
C THR A 186 -7.19 -26.85 -18.82
N ASN A 187 -6.93 -27.37 -20.01
CA ASN A 187 -7.43 -26.95 -21.30
C ASN A 187 -8.70 -26.08 -21.22
N GLY A 188 -8.62 -24.84 -21.72
CA GLY A 188 -9.80 -24.11 -22.20
C GLY A 188 -10.68 -23.39 -21.17
N GLY A 189 -10.29 -23.26 -19.91
CA GLY A 189 -11.06 -22.49 -18.94
C GLY A 189 -10.20 -21.95 -17.82
N ALA A 190 -9.78 -20.68 -17.93
CA ALA A 190 -9.39 -19.95 -16.73
C ALA A 190 -10.47 -20.17 -15.68
N SER A 191 -10.11 -20.60 -14.47
CA SER A 191 -11.02 -20.63 -13.32
C SER A 191 -11.49 -19.20 -13.01
N SER A 192 -12.37 -18.68 -13.85
CA SER A 192 -13.00 -17.38 -13.77
C SER A 192 -14.14 -17.53 -12.79
N THR A 193 -13.80 -17.55 -11.51
CA THR A 193 -14.78 -17.15 -10.50
C THR A 193 -15.31 -15.79 -10.95
N THR A 194 -16.61 -15.75 -11.28
CA THR A 194 -17.22 -14.52 -11.78
C THR A 194 -17.04 -13.42 -10.72
N PRO A 195 -16.85 -12.15 -11.12
CA PRO A 195 -16.74 -11.04 -10.18
C PRO A 195 -17.84 -11.03 -9.11
N LEU A 196 -19.04 -11.49 -9.47
CA LEU A 196 -20.20 -11.63 -8.60
C LEU A 196 -20.06 -12.75 -7.56
N THR A 197 -19.54 -13.93 -7.92
CA THR A 197 -19.39 -15.02 -6.93
C THR A 197 -18.35 -14.68 -5.87
N VAL A 198 -17.27 -13.99 -6.25
CA VAL A 198 -16.27 -13.48 -5.29
C VAL A 198 -16.89 -12.48 -4.31
N LEU A 199 -17.80 -11.63 -4.79
CA LEU A 199 -18.50 -10.68 -3.92
C LEU A 199 -19.48 -11.37 -2.97
N LEU A 200 -20.31 -12.26 -3.50
CA LEU A 200 -21.36 -12.95 -2.72
C LEU A 200 -20.77 -13.74 -1.56
N THR A 201 -19.61 -14.37 -1.74
CA THR A 201 -18.93 -15.11 -0.67
C THR A 201 -18.38 -14.21 0.45
N LYS A 202 -18.09 -12.94 0.17
CA LYS A 202 -17.58 -11.97 1.16
C LYS A 202 -18.66 -11.10 1.79
N LEU A 203 -19.84 -11.05 1.19
CA LEU A 203 -20.93 -10.16 1.60
C LEU A 203 -21.34 -10.32 3.08
N PRO A 204 -21.51 -11.53 3.65
CA PRO A 204 -21.94 -11.66 5.05
C PRO A 204 -20.94 -11.06 6.05
N GLY A 205 -19.64 -11.30 5.82
CA GLY A 205 -18.57 -10.75 6.65
C GLY A 205 -18.47 -9.23 6.55
N VAL A 206 -18.64 -8.68 5.33
CA VAL A 206 -18.67 -7.23 5.11
C VAL A 206 -19.85 -6.59 5.84
N VAL A 207 -21.05 -7.16 5.75
CA VAL A 207 -22.23 -6.62 6.44
C VAL A 207 -22.04 -6.67 7.95
N ALA A 208 -21.52 -7.78 8.50
CA ALA A 208 -21.25 -7.89 9.94
C ALA A 208 -20.24 -6.82 10.42
N ASN A 209 -19.14 -6.62 9.66
CA ASN A 209 -18.15 -5.59 9.96
C ASN A 209 -18.73 -4.17 9.85
N ALA A 210 -19.55 -3.92 8.82
CA ALA A 210 -20.23 -2.65 8.62
C ALA A 210 -21.19 -2.33 9.78
N VAL A 211 -21.93 -3.32 10.29
CA VAL A 211 -22.81 -3.16 11.46
C VAL A 211 -22.00 -2.84 12.71
N MET A 212 -20.96 -3.62 13.03
CA MET A 212 -20.12 -3.35 14.20
C MET A 212 -19.45 -1.97 14.12
N ARG A 213 -18.94 -1.61 12.94
CA ARG A 213 -18.36 -0.30 12.68
C ARG A 213 -19.38 0.82 12.87
N ALA A 214 -20.59 0.66 12.34
CA ALA A 214 -21.66 1.66 12.47
C ALA A 214 -22.05 1.90 13.93
N ILE A 215 -22.14 0.84 14.75
CA ILE A 215 -22.44 0.91 16.18
C ILE A 215 -21.30 1.64 16.93
N GLY A 216 -20.05 1.23 16.71
CA GLY A 216 -18.89 1.84 17.37
C GLY A 216 -18.75 3.32 17.02
N LEU A 217 -18.91 3.68 15.75
CA LEU A 217 -18.88 5.06 15.29
C LEU A 217 -20.06 5.89 15.80
N TYR A 218 -21.22 5.28 16.03
CA TYR A 218 -22.36 6.00 16.60
C TYR A 218 -22.06 6.40 18.03
N ALA A 219 -21.56 5.47 18.86
CA ALA A 219 -21.14 5.76 20.23
C ALA A 219 -20.05 6.86 20.28
N LEU A 220 -19.08 6.79 19.37
CA LEU A 220 -18.04 7.82 19.24
C LEU A 220 -18.65 9.18 18.83
N ALA A 221 -19.53 9.21 17.84
CA ALA A 221 -20.17 10.44 17.38
C ALA A 221 -21.05 11.08 18.46
N VAL A 222 -21.83 10.29 19.20
CA VAL A 222 -22.60 10.78 20.37
C VAL A 222 -21.66 11.44 21.38
N THR A 223 -20.54 10.80 21.71
CA THR A 223 -19.58 11.31 22.69
C THR A 223 -18.94 12.62 22.23
N LEU A 224 -18.40 12.64 21.01
CA LEU A 224 -17.73 13.82 20.44
C LEU A 224 -18.69 14.99 20.22
N TYR A 225 -19.89 14.71 19.72
CA TYR A 225 -20.89 15.73 19.49
C TYR A 225 -21.30 16.36 20.83
N SER A 226 -21.67 15.55 21.83
CA SER A 226 -22.12 16.02 23.15
C SER A 226 -21.10 16.89 23.87
N THR A 227 -19.81 16.54 23.78
CA THR A 227 -18.75 17.14 24.61
C THR A 227 -18.04 18.30 23.94
N ILE A 228 -17.82 18.25 22.62
CA ILE A 228 -16.90 19.16 21.93
C ILE A 228 -17.62 19.90 20.80
N PHE A 229 -18.38 19.19 19.95
CA PHE A 229 -18.75 19.73 18.64
C PHE A 229 -20.19 20.25 18.52
N ARG A 230 -21.09 19.97 19.46
CA ARG A 230 -22.51 20.34 19.37
C ARG A 230 -22.73 21.82 19.09
N GLY A 231 -22.07 22.71 19.85
CA GLY A 231 -22.21 24.16 19.67
C GLY A 231 -21.67 24.66 18.32
N ALA A 232 -20.52 24.12 17.88
CA ALA A 232 -19.90 24.49 16.61
C ALA A 232 -20.74 24.00 15.41
N ALA A 233 -21.19 22.74 15.43
CA ALA A 233 -22.03 22.16 14.40
C ALA A 233 -23.37 22.89 14.27
N TRP A 234 -23.99 23.23 15.39
CA TRP A 234 -25.22 24.02 15.43
C TRP A 234 -25.04 25.42 14.86
N SER A 235 -23.98 26.12 15.28
CA SER A 235 -23.69 27.48 14.82
C SER A 235 -23.38 27.52 13.32
N TRP A 236 -22.64 26.53 12.81
CA TRP A 236 -22.37 26.37 11.39
C TRP A 236 -23.66 26.14 10.60
N ALA A 237 -24.50 25.20 11.03
CA ALA A 237 -25.76 24.92 10.36
C ALA A 237 -26.70 26.14 10.36
N MET A 238 -26.79 26.87 11.48
CA MET A 238 -27.59 28.09 11.56
C MET A 238 -27.08 29.18 10.61
N THR A 239 -25.76 29.34 10.50
CA THR A 239 -25.13 30.29 9.56
C THR A 239 -25.44 29.93 8.11
N PHE A 240 -25.43 28.63 7.79
CA PHE A 240 -25.69 28.15 6.43
C PHE A 240 -27.18 28.25 6.04
N PHE A 241 -28.11 27.89 6.93
CA PHE A 241 -29.53 27.82 6.59
C PHE A 241 -30.30 29.13 6.77
N ARG A 242 -29.82 30.06 7.60
CA ARG A 242 -30.49 31.34 7.89
C ARG A 242 -30.67 32.26 6.68
N PRO A 243 -29.74 32.37 5.71
CA PRO A 243 -29.96 33.19 4.51
C PRO A 243 -31.12 32.70 3.64
N PHE A 244 -31.41 31.40 3.67
CA PHE A 244 -32.41 30.78 2.79
C PHE A 244 -33.77 30.58 3.47
N ASN A 245 -33.86 30.75 4.79
CA ASN A 245 -35.03 30.39 5.57
C ASN A 245 -35.30 31.40 6.67
N ASN A 246 -36.59 31.63 6.98
CA ASN A 246 -37.00 32.56 8.04
C ASN A 246 -36.79 31.96 9.44
N LEU A 247 -35.52 31.81 9.84
CA LEU A 247 -35.08 31.22 11.11
C LEU A 247 -34.89 32.29 12.21
N PRO A 248 -35.02 31.92 13.50
CA PRO A 248 -34.72 32.82 14.61
C PRO A 248 -33.32 33.43 14.56
N LYS A 249 -33.17 34.68 15.01
CA LYS A 249 -31.85 35.33 15.14
C LYS A 249 -31.01 34.73 16.27
N SER A 250 -31.63 34.06 17.25
CA SER A 250 -30.91 33.41 18.35
C SER A 250 -30.24 32.10 17.88
N ASN A 251 -29.00 31.89 18.33
CA ASN A 251 -28.27 30.63 18.15
C ASN A 251 -28.44 29.70 19.36
N MET A 252 -29.60 29.77 20.04
CA MET A 252 -29.86 28.93 21.22
C MET A 252 -29.89 27.47 20.78
N LEU A 253 -29.22 26.61 21.55
CA LEU A 253 -29.22 25.18 21.30
C LEU A 253 -30.57 24.56 21.71
N PRO A 254 -31.07 23.57 20.98
CA PRO A 254 -32.23 22.80 21.41
C PRO A 254 -31.96 22.11 22.75
N VAL A 255 -32.92 22.17 23.67
CA VAL A 255 -32.86 21.45 24.95
C VAL A 255 -32.91 19.94 24.71
N ASP A 256 -33.65 19.51 23.68
CA ASP A 256 -33.75 18.11 23.25
C ASP A 256 -32.44 17.58 22.67
N TRP A 257 -32.10 16.33 22.99
CA TRP A 257 -30.91 15.66 22.50
C TRP A 257 -31.32 14.66 21.40
N PRO A 258 -30.85 14.80 20.15
CA PRO A 258 -31.37 14.02 19.02
C PRO A 258 -31.05 12.52 19.07
N TRP A 259 -29.99 12.09 19.76
CA TRP A 259 -29.55 10.69 19.86
C TRP A 259 -30.29 9.85 20.91
N PHE A 260 -31.02 10.46 21.84
CA PHE A 260 -31.92 9.70 22.74
C PHE A 260 -33.21 9.26 22.02
N LYS A 261 -33.48 9.79 20.83
CA LYS A 261 -34.64 9.40 20.02
C LYS A 261 -34.27 8.16 19.20
N GLY A 262 -34.88 7.01 19.50
CA GLY A 262 -34.56 5.73 18.86
C GLY A 262 -34.67 5.71 17.33
N SER A 263 -35.51 6.58 16.75
CA SER A 263 -35.58 6.76 15.29
C SER A 263 -34.28 7.30 14.69
N THR A 264 -33.66 8.29 15.33
CA THR A 264 -32.37 8.86 14.88
C THR A 264 -31.25 7.82 14.96
N LEU A 265 -31.23 7.00 16.02
CA LEU A 265 -30.28 5.90 16.15
C LEU A 265 -30.38 4.93 14.97
N MET A 266 -31.59 4.43 14.68
CA MET A 266 -31.79 3.48 13.58
C MET A 266 -31.44 4.09 12.21
N GLN A 267 -31.74 5.38 12.01
CA GLN A 267 -31.36 6.10 10.79
C GLN A 267 -29.84 6.23 10.64
N CYS A 268 -29.12 6.58 11.70
CA CYS A 268 -27.66 6.64 11.67
C CYS A 268 -27.04 5.26 11.44
N LEU A 269 -27.53 4.22 12.12
CA LEU A 269 -27.05 2.85 11.92
C LEU A 269 -27.28 2.38 10.48
N TRP A 270 -28.48 2.62 9.94
CA TRP A 270 -28.80 2.27 8.56
C TRP A 270 -27.91 2.99 7.55
N ALA A 271 -27.77 4.31 7.68
CA ALA A 271 -26.88 5.11 6.84
C ALA A 271 -25.43 4.63 6.94
N GLY A 272 -24.94 4.38 8.15
CA GLY A 272 -23.58 3.93 8.44
C GLY A 272 -23.27 2.55 7.86
N VAL A 273 -24.22 1.62 7.95
CA VAL A 273 -24.08 0.27 7.37
C VAL A 273 -23.99 0.33 5.86
N LEU A 274 -24.92 1.04 5.19
CA LEU A 274 -24.93 1.16 3.74
C LEU A 274 -23.64 1.81 3.21
N LEU A 275 -23.21 2.92 3.83
CA LEU A 275 -22.00 3.62 3.45
C LEU A 275 -20.73 2.78 3.69
N SER A 276 -20.64 2.11 4.84
CA SER A 276 -19.52 1.23 5.16
C SER A 276 -19.43 0.04 4.20
N CYS A 277 -20.56 -0.57 3.85
CA CYS A 277 -20.62 -1.62 2.83
C CYS A 277 -20.10 -1.14 1.47
N THR A 278 -20.47 0.08 1.04
CA THR A 278 -19.98 0.68 -0.21
C THR A 278 -18.45 0.84 -0.19
N TRP A 279 -17.89 1.34 0.91
CA TRP A 279 -16.45 1.51 1.05
C TRP A 279 -15.70 0.17 1.14
N GLU A 280 -16.18 -0.78 1.94
CA GLU A 280 -15.52 -2.08 2.10
C GLU A 280 -15.54 -2.89 0.80
N ILE A 281 -16.70 -2.97 0.13
CA ILE A 281 -16.83 -3.67 -1.15
C ILE A 281 -16.00 -2.98 -2.23
N GLY A 282 -16.04 -1.65 -2.32
CA GLY A 282 -15.27 -0.90 -3.31
C GLY A 282 -13.76 -1.11 -3.17
N ASN A 283 -13.25 -1.00 -1.94
CA ASN A 283 -11.84 -1.22 -1.65
C ASN A 283 -11.42 -2.68 -1.92
N TYR A 284 -12.24 -3.65 -1.51
CA TYR A 284 -11.97 -5.06 -1.74
C TYR A 284 -11.99 -5.42 -3.24
N ALA A 285 -13.01 -5.00 -3.96
CA ALA A 285 -13.16 -5.24 -5.39
C ALA A 285 -12.01 -4.62 -6.18
N PHE A 286 -11.59 -3.39 -5.84
CA PHE A 286 -10.44 -2.76 -6.46
C PHE A 286 -9.16 -3.57 -6.26
N SER A 287 -8.82 -3.93 -5.01
CA SER A 287 -7.60 -4.71 -4.72
C SER A 287 -7.60 -6.08 -5.43
N ARG A 288 -8.78 -6.72 -5.59
CA ARG A 288 -8.87 -8.03 -6.25
C ARG A 288 -8.82 -7.94 -7.78
N PHE A 289 -9.54 -7.01 -8.39
CA PHE A 289 -9.65 -6.96 -9.86
C PHE A 289 -8.50 -6.21 -10.53
N MET A 290 -7.80 -5.33 -9.82
CA MET A 290 -6.58 -4.69 -10.32
C MET A 290 -5.42 -5.69 -10.48
N VAL A 291 -5.39 -6.73 -9.65
CA VAL A 291 -4.39 -7.81 -9.72
C VAL A 291 -4.87 -8.91 -10.65
N LYS A 292 -4.55 -8.77 -11.95
CA LYS A 292 -4.64 -9.85 -12.93
C LYS A 292 -3.33 -9.96 -13.69
N ALA A 293 -2.98 -11.16 -14.11
CA ALA A 293 -1.82 -11.39 -14.95
C ALA A 293 -1.83 -10.41 -16.14
N PRO A 294 -0.68 -9.83 -16.52
CA PRO A 294 -0.55 -8.93 -17.66
C PRO A 294 -0.64 -9.74 -18.97
N LEU A 295 -1.83 -10.27 -19.22
CA LEU A 295 -2.18 -11.03 -20.41
C LEU A 295 -3.44 -10.42 -21.03
N LYS A 296 -3.48 -10.35 -22.37
CA LYS A 296 -4.65 -10.00 -23.17
C LYS A 296 -5.00 -11.20 -24.04
N ASN A 297 -6.21 -11.73 -23.86
CA ASN A 297 -6.72 -12.89 -24.58
C ASN A 297 -5.76 -14.11 -24.53
N GLY A 298 -5.12 -14.33 -23.38
CA GLY A 298 -4.15 -15.42 -23.20
C GLY A 298 -2.75 -15.15 -23.74
N ASN A 299 -2.47 -13.99 -24.35
CA ASN A 299 -1.16 -13.61 -24.84
C ASN A 299 -0.53 -12.47 -23.99
N PRO A 300 0.80 -12.33 -23.93
CA PRO A 300 1.48 -11.18 -23.32
C PRO A 300 0.96 -9.84 -23.85
N LEU A 301 0.83 -8.82 -22.98
CA LEU A 301 0.30 -7.49 -23.36
C LEU A 301 1.08 -6.86 -24.52
N THR A 302 2.39 -7.07 -24.56
CA THR A 302 3.28 -6.47 -25.56
C THR A 302 3.19 -7.10 -26.94
N ASN A 303 2.50 -8.24 -27.10
CA ASN A 303 2.37 -8.91 -28.41
C ASN A 303 1.65 -8.06 -29.46
N GLU A 304 0.80 -7.10 -29.06
CA GLU A 304 0.13 -6.19 -30.00
C GLU A 304 1.03 -5.05 -30.49
N SER A 305 2.22 -4.90 -29.89
CA SER A 305 3.20 -3.91 -30.32
C SER A 305 3.86 -4.33 -31.63
N LYS A 306 4.23 -3.34 -32.45
CA LYS A 306 5.11 -3.56 -33.61
C LYS A 306 6.52 -4.03 -33.20
N ASP A 307 6.98 -3.62 -32.02
CA ASP A 307 8.22 -4.09 -31.39
C ASP A 307 7.92 -4.57 -29.96
N PRO A 308 7.45 -5.83 -29.79
CA PRO A 308 7.08 -6.38 -28.49
C PRO A 308 8.22 -6.36 -27.46
N ASN A 309 9.42 -6.76 -27.88
CA ASN A 309 10.59 -6.82 -27.01
C ASN A 309 11.04 -5.42 -26.57
N GLY A 310 11.02 -4.43 -27.46
CA GLY A 310 11.35 -3.04 -27.12
C GLY A 310 10.35 -2.41 -26.17
N SER A 311 9.05 -2.67 -26.37
CA SER A 311 7.99 -2.23 -25.45
C SER A 311 8.15 -2.87 -24.07
N LEU A 312 8.45 -4.18 -24.01
CA LEU A 312 8.68 -4.89 -22.74
C LEU A 312 9.90 -4.34 -22.00
N LEU A 313 11.03 -4.16 -22.70
CA LEU A 313 12.27 -3.62 -22.15
C LEU A 313 12.08 -2.19 -21.61
N ASN A 314 11.29 -1.37 -22.29
CA ASN A 314 10.91 -0.05 -21.80
C ASN A 314 10.17 -0.13 -20.47
N GLY A 315 9.29 -1.12 -20.30
CA GLY A 315 8.60 -1.40 -19.03
C GLY A 315 9.56 -1.83 -17.91
N LEU A 316 10.50 -2.72 -18.22
CA LEU A 316 11.51 -3.21 -17.26
C LEU A 316 12.45 -2.10 -16.76
N LYS A 317 12.75 -1.12 -17.62
CA LYS A 317 13.58 0.07 -17.30
C LYS A 317 12.78 1.24 -16.72
N SER A 318 11.47 1.08 -16.48
CA SER A 318 10.62 2.16 -15.94
C SER A 318 11.06 2.55 -14.53
N LYS A 319 11.17 3.87 -14.28
CA LYS A 319 11.37 4.44 -12.94
C LYS A 319 10.17 4.20 -12.01
N LYS A 320 8.96 4.04 -12.57
CA LYS A 320 7.75 3.78 -11.78
C LYS A 320 7.68 2.31 -11.40
N MET A 321 7.78 2.03 -10.09
CA MET A 321 7.78 0.67 -9.54
C MET A 321 6.59 -0.18 -10.00
N PRO A 322 5.33 0.32 -10.04
CA PRO A 322 4.22 -0.51 -10.49
C PRO A 322 4.35 -0.98 -11.94
N ILE A 323 4.79 -0.09 -12.84
CA ILE A 323 4.98 -0.42 -14.26
C ILE A 323 6.07 -1.48 -14.41
N ARG A 324 7.18 -1.33 -13.67
CA ARG A 324 8.30 -2.28 -13.67
C ARG A 324 7.86 -3.66 -13.15
N CYS A 325 7.05 -3.70 -12.09
CA CYS A 325 6.53 -4.96 -11.54
C CYS A 325 5.58 -5.67 -12.51
N PHE A 326 4.69 -4.96 -13.20
CA PHE A 326 3.84 -5.56 -14.23
C PHE A 326 4.65 -6.06 -15.43
N ALA A 327 5.67 -5.33 -15.87
CA ALA A 327 6.55 -5.77 -16.96
C ALA A 327 7.37 -7.02 -16.59
N LEU A 328 7.90 -7.08 -15.35
CA LEU A 328 8.56 -8.29 -14.84
C LEU A 328 7.59 -9.46 -14.73
N TRP A 329 6.35 -9.21 -14.28
CA TRP A 329 5.34 -10.26 -14.20
C TRP A 329 4.98 -10.80 -15.60
N GLU A 330 4.88 -9.93 -16.62
CA GLU A 330 4.69 -10.36 -18.01
C GLU A 330 5.87 -11.19 -18.51
N LEU A 331 7.10 -10.75 -18.24
CA LEU A 331 8.29 -11.48 -18.65
C LEU A 331 8.41 -12.84 -17.93
N ALA A 332 8.01 -12.94 -16.66
CA ALA A 332 7.95 -14.23 -15.95
C ALA A 332 6.96 -15.19 -16.60
N HIS A 333 5.78 -14.70 -17.04
CA HIS A 333 4.85 -15.51 -17.82
C HIS A 333 5.45 -15.94 -19.17
N ILE A 334 6.13 -15.03 -19.88
CA ILE A 334 6.85 -15.37 -21.12
C ILE A 334 7.89 -16.46 -20.88
N ALA A 335 8.67 -16.34 -19.80
CA ALA A 335 9.70 -17.31 -19.44
C ALA A 335 9.12 -18.71 -19.18
N ARG A 336 7.92 -18.81 -18.60
CA ARG A 336 7.26 -20.11 -18.33
C ARG A 336 6.58 -20.71 -19.57
N GLU A 337 5.70 -19.96 -20.23
CA GLU A 337 4.65 -20.55 -21.08
C GLU A 337 4.80 -20.25 -22.58
N PHE A 338 5.56 -19.23 -22.98
CA PHE A 338 5.52 -18.71 -24.37
C PHE A 338 6.83 -18.93 -25.14
N GLU A 339 7.03 -20.15 -25.66
CA GLU A 339 8.22 -20.56 -26.43
C GLU A 339 8.55 -19.60 -27.59
N LEU A 340 7.58 -19.24 -28.43
CA LEU A 340 7.82 -18.33 -29.56
C LEU A 340 8.32 -16.96 -29.11
N ARG A 341 7.84 -16.46 -27.96
CA ARG A 341 8.27 -15.18 -27.41
C ARG A 341 9.65 -15.28 -26.78
N ARG A 342 10.01 -16.41 -26.15
CA ARG A 342 11.36 -16.66 -25.65
C ARG A 342 12.38 -16.74 -26.77
N LYS A 343 12.12 -17.50 -27.83
CA LYS A 343 12.96 -17.55 -29.04
C LYS A 343 13.17 -16.15 -29.62
N ALA A 344 12.09 -15.38 -29.77
CA ALA A 344 12.18 -14.01 -30.24
C ALA A 344 12.99 -13.08 -29.31
N ILE A 345 13.16 -13.39 -28.02
CA ILE A 345 14.03 -12.65 -27.11
C ILE A 345 15.50 -13.05 -27.31
N PHE A 346 15.79 -14.34 -27.53
CA PHE A 346 17.15 -14.83 -27.76
C PHE A 346 17.71 -14.41 -29.12
N GLU A 347 16.87 -14.36 -30.15
CA GLU A 347 17.25 -13.99 -31.53
C GLU A 347 17.41 -12.47 -31.73
N ASP A 348 16.99 -11.65 -30.76
CA ASP A 348 16.98 -10.19 -30.85
C ASP A 348 18.33 -9.58 -30.42
N ILE A 349 19.31 -9.68 -31.31
CA ILE A 349 20.72 -9.33 -31.05
C ILE A 349 21.08 -7.93 -31.54
N ASP A 350 20.54 -7.51 -32.69
CA ASP A 350 20.99 -6.31 -33.44
C ASP A 350 20.44 -4.98 -32.91
N ARG A 351 20.07 -4.92 -31.62
CA ARG A 351 19.60 -3.67 -31.01
C ARG A 351 20.76 -2.73 -30.72
N LYS A 352 20.51 -1.43 -30.94
CA LYS A 352 21.45 -0.34 -30.63
C LYS A 352 21.96 -0.34 -29.19
N ASP A 353 21.12 -0.74 -28.24
CA ASP A 353 21.42 -0.77 -26.81
C ASP A 353 22.00 -2.12 -26.34
N GLY A 354 22.36 -3.00 -27.28
CA GLY A 354 22.82 -4.38 -27.06
C GLY A 354 21.71 -5.43 -27.11
N PRO A 355 22.06 -6.73 -27.15
CA PRO A 355 21.10 -7.83 -27.27
C PRO A 355 20.01 -7.80 -26.19
N MET A 356 18.79 -8.18 -26.56
CA MET A 356 17.64 -8.16 -25.64
C MET A 356 17.90 -9.01 -24.39
N TRP A 357 18.43 -10.23 -24.57
CA TRP A 357 18.80 -11.11 -23.46
C TRP A 357 19.78 -10.44 -22.49
N SER A 358 20.88 -9.86 -22.98
CA SER A 358 21.89 -9.24 -22.12
C SER A 358 21.31 -8.11 -21.26
N GLN A 359 20.39 -7.33 -21.82
CA GLN A 359 19.72 -6.27 -21.05
C GLN A 359 18.75 -6.84 -20.00
N VAL A 360 17.97 -7.87 -20.35
CA VAL A 360 17.09 -8.57 -19.40
C VAL A 360 17.89 -9.20 -18.27
N PHE A 361 18.97 -9.89 -18.61
CA PHE A 361 19.89 -10.54 -17.69
C PHE A 361 20.44 -9.55 -16.66
N VAL A 362 21.01 -8.43 -17.12
CA VAL A 362 21.55 -7.38 -16.23
C VAL A 362 20.45 -6.85 -15.30
N ILE A 363 19.27 -6.51 -15.83
CA ILE A 363 18.17 -5.97 -15.02
C ILE A 363 17.74 -6.97 -13.92
N CYS A 364 17.58 -8.25 -14.25
CA CYS A 364 17.13 -9.25 -13.29
C CYS A 364 18.23 -9.61 -12.29
N LEU A 365 19.48 -9.71 -12.74
CA LEU A 365 20.62 -10.01 -11.87
C LEU A 365 20.86 -8.87 -10.88
N ASP A 366 20.72 -7.61 -11.30
CA ASP A 366 20.84 -6.44 -10.43
C ASP A 366 19.74 -6.41 -9.35
N ILE A 367 18.52 -6.85 -9.68
CA ILE A 367 17.43 -6.99 -8.70
C ILE A 367 17.82 -8.01 -7.61
N VAL A 368 18.43 -9.13 -8.01
CA VAL A 368 18.86 -10.20 -7.09
C VAL A 368 20.08 -9.75 -6.26
N LYS A 369 21.09 -9.14 -6.89
CA LYS A 369 22.25 -8.53 -6.19
C LYS A 369 21.84 -7.42 -5.24
N GLY A 370 20.77 -6.70 -5.54
CA GLY A 370 20.19 -5.70 -4.66
C GLY A 370 19.79 -6.26 -3.30
N LEU A 371 19.45 -7.55 -3.19
CA LEU A 371 19.17 -8.20 -1.90
C LEU A 371 20.45 -8.28 -1.05
N GLU A 372 21.56 -8.73 -1.65
CA GLU A 372 22.87 -8.81 -0.98
C GLU A 372 23.37 -7.42 -0.56
N GLN A 373 23.30 -6.43 -1.45
CA GLN A 373 23.72 -5.06 -1.15
C GLN A 373 22.95 -4.46 0.03
N ARG A 374 21.64 -4.74 0.14
CA ARG A 374 20.84 -4.23 1.27
C ARG A 374 21.19 -4.90 2.58
N VAL A 375 21.47 -6.20 2.56
CA VAL A 375 21.97 -6.94 3.72
C VAL A 375 23.33 -6.39 4.17
N ASP A 376 24.27 -6.19 3.24
CA ASP A 376 25.62 -5.71 3.56
C ASP A 376 25.64 -4.24 4.03
N ASN A 377 24.66 -3.44 3.59
CA ASN A 377 24.51 -2.05 4.00
C ASN A 377 23.64 -1.88 5.26
N TYR A 378 23.05 -2.97 5.77
CA TYR A 378 22.23 -2.91 6.97
C TYR A 378 23.06 -2.46 8.17
N GLY A 379 22.59 -1.41 8.86
CA GLY A 379 23.28 -0.83 10.02
C GLY A 379 24.44 0.12 9.69
N LYS A 380 24.76 0.36 8.41
CA LYS A 380 25.73 1.39 7.99
C LYS A 380 25.01 2.73 7.75
N PRO A 381 25.62 3.88 8.09
CA PRO A 381 25.05 5.17 7.77
C PRO A 381 24.87 5.31 6.24
N PRO A 382 23.79 5.95 5.77
CA PRO A 382 23.55 6.09 4.34
C PRO A 382 24.76 6.80 3.69
N PRO A 383 25.28 6.29 2.57
CA PRO A 383 26.34 6.98 1.86
C PRO A 383 25.83 8.38 1.50
N ALA A 384 26.64 9.41 1.80
CA ALA A 384 26.33 10.78 1.42
C ALA A 384 25.96 10.81 -0.07
N PRO A 385 24.89 11.52 -0.48
CA PRO A 385 24.46 11.52 -1.87
C PRO A 385 25.63 11.94 -2.75
N VAL A 386 26.07 11.01 -3.61
CA VAL A 386 27.07 11.30 -4.64
C VAL A 386 26.48 12.41 -5.50
N ALA A 387 27.11 13.58 -5.48
CA ALA A 387 26.76 14.68 -6.35
C ALA A 387 26.74 14.13 -7.78
N GLN A 388 25.55 14.01 -8.38
CA GLN A 388 25.45 13.67 -9.78
C GLN A 388 26.15 14.80 -10.55
N PRO A 389 27.10 14.50 -11.45
CA PRO A 389 27.57 15.53 -12.37
C PRO A 389 26.35 16.06 -13.11
N GLU A 390 26.16 17.38 -13.01
CA GLU A 390 25.06 18.07 -13.70
C GLU A 390 25.04 17.60 -15.17
N PRO A 391 23.88 17.20 -15.71
CA PRO A 391 23.78 16.96 -17.12
C PRO A 391 24.15 18.26 -17.82
N VAL A 392 25.20 18.21 -18.66
CA VAL A 392 25.57 19.32 -19.56
C VAL A 392 24.36 19.55 -20.47
N VAL A 393 23.51 20.49 -20.07
CA VAL A 393 22.41 20.98 -20.90
C VAL A 393 23.08 21.82 -21.97
N GLU A 394 23.10 21.29 -23.19
CA GLU A 394 23.45 22.02 -24.39
C GLU A 394 22.53 23.24 -24.49
N GLN A 395 23.06 24.41 -24.12
CA GLN A 395 22.31 25.65 -24.05
C GLN A 395 22.01 26.14 -25.46
N LYS A 396 20.75 26.02 -25.87
CA LYS A 396 20.19 26.72 -27.03
C LYS A 396 20.39 28.24 -26.81
N PRO A 397 20.92 29.01 -27.78
CA PRO A 397 21.32 30.39 -27.57
C PRO A 397 20.09 31.24 -27.22
N ARG A 398 20.09 31.77 -25.99
CA ARG A 398 19.03 32.61 -25.45
C ARG A 398 19.23 34.04 -25.94
N ILE A 399 18.33 34.49 -26.81
CA ILE A 399 18.22 35.89 -27.22
C ILE A 399 17.54 36.62 -26.07
N LEU A 400 18.32 37.36 -25.27
CA LEU A 400 18.00 38.48 -24.36
C LEU A 400 18.93 38.42 -23.14
N ALA A 401 19.66 39.51 -22.91
CA ALA A 401 20.55 39.66 -21.76
C ALA A 401 19.75 39.75 -20.44
N PRO A 402 20.26 39.21 -19.32
CA PRO A 402 19.63 39.35 -18.02
C PRO A 402 19.60 40.83 -17.58
N PRO A 403 18.51 41.32 -16.98
CA PRO A 403 18.47 42.65 -16.37
C PRO A 403 19.53 42.76 -15.26
N LYS A 404 20.18 43.93 -15.14
CA LYS A 404 21.10 44.24 -14.04
C LYS A 404 20.31 44.42 -12.75
N ASP A 405 20.71 43.68 -11.72
CA ASP A 405 20.20 43.83 -10.35
C ASP A 405 20.88 45.02 -9.65
N ASP A 406 20.29 46.21 -9.74
CA ASP A 406 20.60 47.30 -8.82
C ASP A 406 19.66 47.25 -7.59
N PRO A 407 20.17 47.36 -6.36
CA PRO A 407 19.39 47.21 -5.13
C PRO A 407 18.55 48.47 -4.83
N ILE A 408 17.31 48.50 -5.31
CA ILE A 408 16.38 49.66 -5.17
C ILE A 408 15.60 49.67 -3.84
N PHE A 409 15.87 48.77 -2.89
CA PHE A 409 15.29 48.86 -1.54
C PHE A 409 16.36 48.67 -0.47
N GLN A 410 16.65 49.76 0.26
CA GLN A 410 17.50 49.73 1.45
C GLN A 410 16.92 48.74 2.47
N ALA A 411 17.65 47.64 2.70
CA ALA A 411 17.34 46.70 3.75
C ALA A 411 17.53 47.37 5.12
N ARG A 412 16.41 47.56 5.84
CA ARG A 412 16.39 47.85 7.27
C ARG A 412 17.20 46.76 8.00
N PRO A 413 18.02 47.08 9.02
CA PRO A 413 18.93 46.12 9.64
C PRO A 413 18.15 44.89 10.12
N ALA A 414 18.60 43.72 9.67
CA ALA A 414 17.99 42.43 9.96
C ALA A 414 17.84 42.25 11.48
N SER A 415 16.60 42.29 11.97
CA SER A 415 16.29 41.74 13.29
C SER A 415 16.60 40.25 13.25
N ARG A 416 17.46 39.79 14.16
CA ARG A 416 17.69 38.35 14.45
C ARG A 416 16.35 37.68 14.72
N SER A 417 15.76 37.07 13.69
CA SER A 417 14.51 36.34 13.81
C SER A 417 14.82 34.85 13.86
N MET A 418 14.43 34.21 14.97
CA MET A 418 14.52 32.77 15.23
C MET A 418 14.00 31.91 14.07
N ARG A 419 13.11 32.43 13.22
CA ARG A 419 12.55 31.71 12.07
C ARG A 419 13.60 31.31 11.02
N GLY A 420 14.62 32.15 10.77
CA GLY A 420 15.66 31.86 9.78
C GLY A 420 16.66 30.78 10.22
N GLU A 421 16.85 30.60 11.53
CA GLU A 421 17.67 29.50 12.09
C GLU A 421 16.87 28.19 12.18
N ILE A 422 15.56 28.26 12.42
CA ILE A 422 14.66 27.10 12.42
C ILE A 422 14.54 26.49 11.02
N GLU A 423 14.51 27.33 9.97
CA GLU A 423 14.42 26.86 8.60
C GLU A 423 15.70 26.12 8.14
N LYS A 424 16.89 26.62 8.52
CA LYS A 424 18.17 25.92 8.26
C LYS A 424 18.31 24.61 9.02
N THR A 425 17.77 24.51 10.23
CA THR A 425 17.86 23.31 11.07
C THR A 425 16.84 22.23 10.68
N LEU A 426 15.68 22.62 10.13
CA LEU A 426 14.69 21.68 9.59
C LEU A 426 15.19 20.97 8.31
N THR A 427 15.98 21.67 7.49
CA THR A 427 16.67 21.06 6.34
C THR A 427 17.84 20.14 6.72
N GLN A 428 18.45 20.31 7.89
CA GLN A 428 19.50 19.39 8.38
C GLN A 428 18.93 18.18 9.12
N ALA A 429 17.77 18.32 9.77
CA ALA A 429 17.12 17.23 10.51
C ALA A 429 16.45 16.17 9.62
N THR A 430 16.22 16.46 8.34
CA THR A 430 15.58 15.53 7.39
C THR A 430 16.56 14.54 6.73
N GLN A 431 17.87 14.61 7.03
CA GLN A 431 18.90 13.80 6.35
C GLN A 431 19.64 12.77 7.23
N ALA A 432 19.28 12.55 8.49
CA ALA A 432 19.99 11.58 9.34
C ALA A 432 19.05 10.71 10.21
N PRO A 433 18.85 9.41 9.87
CA PRO A 433 18.20 8.47 10.77
C PRO A 433 19.22 7.83 11.72
N GLY A 434 18.99 7.91 13.04
CA GLY A 434 19.66 7.00 14.00
C GLY A 434 20.22 7.57 15.31
N HIS A 435 20.06 8.86 15.63
CA HIS A 435 20.58 9.41 16.90
C HIS A 435 19.47 9.90 17.83
N SER A 436 19.66 9.71 19.14
CA SER A 436 18.70 10.14 20.16
C SER A 436 18.48 11.67 20.07
N PRO A 437 17.23 12.14 20.21
CA PRO A 437 16.83 13.53 19.91
C PRO A 437 17.51 14.59 20.79
N VAL A 438 18.19 14.18 21.86
CA VAL A 438 18.88 15.09 22.79
C VAL A 438 20.28 15.48 22.30
N SER A 439 20.90 14.66 21.45
CA SER A 439 22.27 14.87 20.99
C SER A 439 22.40 15.99 19.94
N GLN A 440 21.32 16.27 19.19
CA GLN A 440 21.27 17.20 18.06
C GLN A 440 20.76 18.62 18.41
N LEU A 441 20.42 18.90 19.67
CA LEU A 441 20.01 20.24 20.09
C LEU A 441 21.22 21.20 20.10
N SER A 442 21.02 22.44 19.62
CA SER A 442 22.01 23.53 19.69
C SER A 442 22.46 23.77 21.15
N PRO A 443 23.64 24.34 21.44
CA PRO A 443 24.10 24.53 22.82
C PRO A 443 23.13 25.37 23.68
N ILE A 444 22.37 26.27 23.06
CA ILE A 444 21.33 27.07 23.71
C ILE A 444 20.07 26.23 23.95
N ALA A 445 19.67 25.40 22.98
CA ALA A 445 18.57 24.45 23.13
C ALA A 445 18.89 23.34 24.16
N LYS A 446 20.16 22.93 24.27
CA LYS A 446 20.65 22.02 25.32
C LYS A 446 20.60 22.68 26.70
N LYS A 447 20.97 23.97 26.81
CA LYS A 447 20.87 24.72 28.07
C LYS A 447 19.42 24.98 28.47
N THR A 448 18.55 25.34 27.53
CA THR A 448 17.12 25.56 27.80
C THR A 448 16.39 24.25 28.06
N PHE A 449 16.73 23.16 27.37
CA PHE A 449 16.18 21.83 27.68
C PHE A 449 16.69 21.30 29.02
N ARG A 450 17.96 21.49 29.38
CA ARG A 450 18.47 21.17 30.72
C ARG A 450 17.78 22.01 31.78
N ASN A 451 17.70 23.33 31.60
CA ASN A 451 17.03 24.21 32.55
C ASN A 451 15.52 23.94 32.64
N ALA A 452 14.86 23.52 31.55
CA ALA A 452 13.45 23.12 31.57
C ALA A 452 13.27 21.74 32.22
N ARG A 453 14.15 20.78 31.94
CA ARG A 453 14.20 19.47 32.61
C ARG A 453 14.41 19.65 34.11
N ASP A 454 15.39 20.47 34.51
CA ASP A 454 15.74 20.73 35.92
C ASP A 454 14.67 21.57 36.65
N ARG A 455 13.78 22.25 35.91
CA ARG A 455 12.68 23.07 36.47
C ARG A 455 11.33 22.35 36.48
N VAL A 456 11.16 21.33 35.65
CA VAL A 456 9.96 20.47 35.60
C VAL A 456 10.17 19.18 36.41
N LEU A 457 11.42 18.73 36.58
CA LEU A 457 11.79 17.58 37.41
C LEU A 457 12.83 18.03 38.44
N THR A 458 12.47 17.99 39.72
CA THR A 458 13.42 18.23 40.82
C THR A 458 14.52 17.15 40.78
N LYS A 459 15.76 17.46 41.18
CA LYS A 459 16.88 16.49 41.18
C LYS A 459 16.53 15.17 41.88
N GLU A 460 15.74 15.23 42.96
CA GLU A 460 15.21 14.08 43.69
C GLU A 460 14.23 13.22 42.86
N GLN A 461 13.38 13.84 42.03
CA GLN A 461 12.49 13.11 41.11
C GLN A 461 13.26 12.47 39.96
N GLN A 462 14.36 13.10 39.53
CA GLN A 462 15.23 12.57 38.50
C GLN A 462 16.03 11.37 39.00
N GLU A 463 16.51 11.41 40.25
CA GLU A 463 17.16 10.29 40.94
C GLU A 463 16.16 9.15 41.24
N ALA A 464 14.91 9.48 41.62
CA ALA A 464 13.84 8.50 41.79
C ALA A 464 13.46 7.80 40.47
N LEU A 465 13.44 8.52 39.34
CA LEU A 465 13.20 7.96 38.00
C LEU A 465 14.36 7.11 37.47
N THR A 466 15.60 7.38 37.90
CA THR A 466 16.77 6.53 37.60
C THR A 466 16.98 5.40 38.59
N SER A 467 16.15 5.29 39.64
CA SER A 467 16.24 4.16 40.55
C SER A 467 16.00 2.85 39.78
N PRO A 468 16.83 1.81 39.97
CA PRO A 468 16.70 0.54 39.24
C PRO A 468 15.35 -0.14 39.48
N GLN A 469 14.67 0.16 40.60
CA GLN A 469 13.31 -0.29 40.88
C GLN A 469 12.24 0.38 40.02
N VAL A 470 12.31 1.70 39.80
CA VAL A 470 11.33 2.41 38.94
C VAL A 470 11.52 2.03 37.47
N VAL A 471 12.77 1.87 37.03
CA VAL A 471 13.08 1.36 35.69
C VAL A 471 12.56 -0.08 35.52
N GLY A 472 12.76 -0.95 36.51
CA GLY A 472 12.24 -2.33 36.50
C GLY A 472 10.71 -2.39 36.49
N GLN A 473 10.03 -1.55 37.27
CA GLN A 473 8.56 -1.43 37.27
C GLN A 473 8.03 -0.88 35.95
N PHE A 474 8.69 0.12 35.38
CA PHE A 474 8.33 0.66 34.07
C PHE A 474 8.52 -0.39 32.97
N GLN A 475 9.60 -1.16 33.01
CA GLN A 475 9.84 -2.24 32.05
C GLN A 475 8.81 -3.37 32.21
N ALA A 476 8.40 -3.71 33.43
CA ALA A 476 7.32 -4.67 33.69
C ALA A 476 5.95 -4.17 33.18
N LEU A 477 5.63 -2.89 33.38
CA LEU A 477 4.43 -2.26 32.83
C LEU A 477 4.47 -2.20 31.31
N ALA A 478 5.61 -1.77 30.74
CA ALA A 478 5.80 -1.68 29.29
C ALA A 478 5.67 -3.06 28.62
N THR A 479 6.24 -4.12 29.20
CA THR A 479 6.09 -5.48 28.68
C THR A 479 4.66 -6.01 28.83
N THR A 480 3.93 -5.62 29.89
CA THR A 480 2.51 -5.95 30.06
C THR A 480 1.65 -5.27 28.99
N VAL A 481 1.89 -3.99 28.71
CA VAL A 481 1.22 -3.24 27.64
C VAL A 481 1.57 -3.81 26.27
N LEU A 482 2.85 -4.15 26.04
CA LEU A 482 3.29 -4.80 24.81
C LEU A 482 2.63 -6.16 24.63
N ARG A 483 2.38 -6.94 25.69
CA ARG A 483 1.67 -8.24 25.62
C ARG A 483 0.18 -8.13 25.31
N ALA A 484 -0.45 -7.00 25.55
CA ALA A 484 -1.86 -6.81 25.23
C ALA A 484 -2.05 -6.73 23.70
N ASP A 485 -2.75 -7.69 23.10
CA ASP A 485 -2.83 -7.80 21.63
C ASP A 485 -3.51 -6.59 20.95
N TYR A 486 -4.45 -5.93 21.64
CA TYR A 486 -5.16 -4.77 21.08
C TYR A 486 -4.30 -3.49 21.00
N ILE A 487 -3.39 -3.28 21.96
CA ILE A 487 -2.60 -2.04 22.08
C ILE A 487 -1.13 -2.29 21.74
N GLY A 488 -0.59 -3.42 22.18
CA GLY A 488 0.81 -3.80 22.00
C GLY A 488 1.23 -3.84 20.54
N TRP A 489 0.37 -4.32 19.63
CA TRP A 489 0.69 -4.41 18.19
C TRP A 489 1.12 -3.06 17.57
N TRP A 490 0.67 -1.93 18.15
CA TRP A 490 1.06 -0.59 17.69
C TRP A 490 2.56 -0.30 17.91
N PHE A 491 3.12 -0.82 19.01
CA PHE A 491 4.45 -0.51 19.49
C PHE A 491 5.45 -1.66 19.28
N ARG A 492 4.97 -2.91 19.14
CA ARG A 492 5.79 -4.08 18.83
C ARG A 492 6.58 -3.85 17.53
N GLN A 493 7.87 -4.17 17.57
CA GLN A 493 8.73 -4.24 16.40
C GLN A 493 9.02 -5.71 16.11
N ASP A 494 8.11 -6.32 15.34
CA ASP A 494 8.19 -7.75 15.04
C ASP A 494 9.45 -8.05 14.22
N PHE A 495 10.16 -9.14 14.56
CA PHE A 495 11.31 -9.63 13.80
C PHE A 495 11.02 -9.71 12.30
N ARG A 496 9.82 -10.21 11.93
CA ARG A 496 9.35 -10.29 10.54
C ARG A 496 9.38 -8.95 9.83
N ARG A 497 8.87 -7.88 10.44
CA ARG A 497 8.80 -6.55 9.80
C ARG A 497 10.17 -5.96 9.60
N LEU A 498 11.01 -6.05 10.63
CA LEU A 498 12.38 -5.54 10.61
C LEU A 498 13.22 -6.25 9.56
N LEU A 499 13.20 -7.60 9.54
CA LEU A 499 13.95 -8.38 8.56
C LEU A 499 13.43 -8.13 7.14
N THR A 500 12.11 -8.10 6.95
CA THR A 500 11.51 -7.86 5.64
C THR A 500 11.87 -6.47 5.11
N ALA A 501 11.82 -5.43 5.96
CA ALA A 501 12.24 -4.09 5.59
C ALA A 501 13.74 -4.01 5.27
N ALA A 502 14.58 -4.74 6.01
CA ALA A 502 16.02 -4.81 5.77
C ALA A 502 16.35 -5.50 4.44
N VAL A 503 15.71 -6.64 4.16
CA VAL A 503 16.03 -7.49 3.00
C VAL A 503 15.33 -7.00 1.73
N LEU A 504 14.03 -6.71 1.76
CA LEU A 504 13.25 -6.31 0.59
C LEU A 504 13.30 -4.79 0.32
N GLY A 505 13.76 -4.01 1.29
CA GLY A 505 13.99 -2.57 1.17
C GLY A 505 12.85 -1.70 1.68
N SER A 506 13.06 -0.38 1.65
CA SER A 506 12.16 0.68 2.10
C SER A 506 12.08 1.77 1.02
N PRO A 507 10.93 2.43 0.77
CA PRO A 507 9.70 2.46 1.58
C PRO A 507 8.68 1.35 1.29
N TYR A 508 8.78 0.67 0.15
CA TYR A 508 7.88 -0.45 -0.20
C TYR A 508 8.69 -1.73 -0.39
N SER A 509 8.30 -2.76 0.34
CA SER A 509 8.82 -4.12 0.26
C SER A 509 7.93 -4.92 -0.71
N GLU A 510 8.33 -5.01 -1.98
CA GLU A 510 7.62 -5.80 -2.97
C GLU A 510 8.28 -7.15 -3.21
N LEU A 511 7.59 -8.21 -2.79
CA LEU A 511 8.06 -9.59 -2.94
C LEU A 511 8.05 -10.05 -4.41
N SER A 512 6.99 -9.72 -5.16
CA SER A 512 6.85 -10.18 -6.56
C SER A 512 7.99 -9.70 -7.46
N HIS A 513 8.56 -8.54 -7.15
CA HIS A 513 9.67 -7.96 -7.89
C HIS A 513 10.90 -8.87 -7.89
N HIS A 514 11.21 -9.45 -6.73
CA HIS A 514 12.34 -10.35 -6.54
C HIS A 514 12.03 -11.75 -7.07
N LEU A 515 10.85 -12.29 -6.75
CA LEU A 515 10.46 -13.64 -7.19
C LEU A 515 10.42 -13.77 -8.71
N ASN A 516 9.78 -12.81 -9.40
CA ASN A 516 9.73 -12.82 -10.86
C ASN A 516 11.13 -12.70 -11.46
N ALA A 517 12.03 -11.89 -10.89
CA ALA A 517 13.39 -11.75 -11.41
C ALA A 517 14.21 -13.06 -11.29
N ILE A 518 14.10 -13.75 -10.14
CA ILE A 518 14.76 -15.04 -9.91
C ILE A 518 14.26 -16.08 -10.92
N GLU A 519 12.94 -16.14 -11.09
CA GLU A 519 12.30 -17.09 -11.98
C GLU A 519 12.59 -16.82 -13.45
N ILE A 520 12.60 -15.56 -13.88
CA ILE A 520 12.99 -15.19 -15.25
C ILE A 520 14.40 -15.69 -15.53
N LEU A 521 15.34 -15.46 -14.61
CA LEU A 521 16.73 -15.91 -14.78
C LEU A 521 16.83 -17.43 -14.86
N SER A 522 16.16 -18.17 -13.96
CA SER A 522 16.25 -19.64 -13.96
C SER A 522 15.52 -20.27 -15.15
N ALA A 523 14.29 -19.86 -15.44
CA ALA A 523 13.50 -20.43 -16.52
C ALA A 523 14.08 -20.10 -17.90
N MET A 524 14.49 -18.86 -18.14
CA MET A 524 15.12 -18.48 -19.42
C MET A 524 16.46 -19.18 -19.61
N ALA A 525 17.25 -19.35 -18.54
CA ALA A 525 18.50 -20.12 -18.59
C ALA A 525 18.24 -21.57 -19.01
N VAL A 526 17.27 -22.24 -18.39
CA VAL A 526 16.95 -23.65 -18.72
C VAL A 526 16.42 -23.77 -20.14
N HIS A 527 15.47 -22.91 -20.55
CA HIS A 527 14.92 -22.94 -21.91
C HIS A 527 15.96 -22.60 -22.99
N SER A 528 17.02 -21.85 -22.65
CA SER A 528 18.09 -21.51 -23.61
C SER A 528 18.80 -22.73 -24.18
N LEU A 529 18.86 -23.86 -23.47
CA LEU A 529 19.50 -25.10 -23.96
C LEU A 529 18.92 -25.59 -25.30
N THR A 530 17.63 -25.33 -25.55
CA THR A 530 16.94 -25.78 -26.76
C THR A 530 16.54 -24.62 -27.68
N GLU A 531 16.37 -23.42 -27.12
CA GLU A 531 15.78 -22.28 -27.82
C GLU A 531 16.79 -21.19 -28.24
N ASP A 532 17.98 -21.14 -27.65
CA ASP A 532 19.01 -20.13 -27.96
C ASP A 532 19.95 -20.59 -29.07
N LYS A 533 19.61 -20.24 -30.32
CA LYS A 533 20.38 -20.60 -31.51
C LYS A 533 21.81 -20.02 -31.55
N PHE A 534 22.04 -18.91 -30.85
CA PHE A 534 23.29 -18.16 -30.93
C PHE A 534 24.19 -18.37 -29.70
N GLY A 535 23.73 -19.11 -28.69
CA GLY A 535 24.48 -19.39 -27.47
C GLY A 535 24.77 -18.14 -26.64
N ASN A 536 23.93 -17.11 -26.73
CA ASN A 536 24.06 -15.87 -25.99
C ASN A 536 23.93 -16.05 -24.48
N VAL A 537 23.08 -16.98 -24.04
CA VAL A 537 22.78 -17.23 -22.63
C VAL A 537 23.88 -18.03 -21.93
N HIS A 538 24.57 -18.90 -22.67
CA HIS A 538 25.57 -19.84 -22.15
C HIS A 538 26.66 -19.14 -21.31
N LYS A 539 27.11 -17.95 -21.73
CA LYS A 539 28.13 -17.17 -21.01
C LYS A 539 27.67 -16.62 -19.66
N ASP A 540 26.36 -16.45 -19.47
CA ASP A 540 25.74 -15.79 -18.31
C ASP A 540 25.32 -16.79 -17.23
N ILE A 541 25.30 -18.10 -17.52
CA ILE A 541 24.96 -19.17 -16.57
C ILE A 541 25.88 -19.19 -15.35
N GLY A 542 27.20 -19.12 -15.58
CA GLY A 542 28.18 -19.11 -14.48
C GLY A 542 27.93 -17.96 -13.48
N PRO A 543 27.78 -16.70 -13.95
CA PRO A 543 27.33 -15.59 -13.13
C PRO A 543 26.01 -15.81 -12.39
N ILE A 544 24.99 -16.43 -13.01
CA ILE A 544 23.71 -16.73 -12.35
C ILE A 544 23.93 -17.66 -11.15
N VAL A 545 24.60 -18.80 -11.36
CA VAL A 545 24.86 -19.81 -10.33
C VAL A 545 25.61 -19.20 -9.13
N ARG A 546 26.68 -18.44 -9.40
CA ARG A 546 27.47 -17.78 -8.36
C ARG A 546 26.67 -16.75 -7.59
N THR A 547 25.89 -15.92 -8.29
CA THR A 547 25.06 -14.89 -7.65
C THR A 547 23.98 -15.51 -6.78
N PHE A 548 23.27 -16.53 -7.27
CA PHE A 548 22.23 -17.22 -6.48
C PHE A 548 22.83 -17.88 -5.24
N THR A 549 23.96 -18.58 -5.38
CA THR A 549 24.65 -19.22 -4.26
C THR A 549 25.11 -18.19 -3.21
N ALA A 550 25.72 -17.08 -3.66
CA ALA A 550 26.14 -16.01 -2.76
C ALA A 550 24.97 -15.39 -2.00
N VAL A 551 23.89 -15.03 -2.71
CA VAL A 551 22.70 -14.41 -2.10
C VAL A 551 22.01 -15.35 -1.12
N ILE A 552 21.88 -16.65 -1.44
CA ILE A 552 21.31 -17.64 -0.50
C ILE A 552 22.10 -17.68 0.80
N LYS A 553 23.43 -17.88 0.71
CA LYS A 553 24.30 -17.97 1.89
C LYS A 553 24.26 -16.69 2.72
N ARG A 554 24.23 -15.52 2.07
CA ARG A 554 24.13 -14.21 2.73
C ARG A 554 22.80 -14.02 3.44
N LEU A 555 21.68 -14.35 2.78
CA LEU A 555 20.34 -14.21 3.38
C LEU A 555 20.15 -15.16 4.57
N GLU A 556 20.61 -16.40 4.47
CA GLU A 556 20.53 -17.37 5.57
C GLU A 556 21.41 -16.96 6.76
N ALA A 557 22.66 -16.55 6.50
CA ALA A 557 23.55 -16.06 7.54
C ALA A 557 23.02 -14.77 8.20
N PHE A 558 22.46 -13.86 7.41
CA PHE A 558 21.85 -12.64 7.92
C PHE A 558 20.62 -12.94 8.76
N LYS A 559 19.70 -13.79 8.28
CA LYS A 559 18.54 -14.22 9.06
C LYS A 559 18.93 -14.90 10.39
N ALA A 560 19.98 -15.72 10.38
CA ALA A 560 20.46 -16.39 11.58
C ALA A 560 21.06 -15.41 12.61
N SER A 561 21.83 -14.44 12.15
CA SER A 561 22.51 -13.43 12.97
C SER A 561 21.65 -12.20 13.32
N PHE A 562 20.50 -12.02 12.69
CA PHE A 562 19.66 -10.85 12.90
C PHE A 562 19.14 -10.78 14.36
N PRO A 563 19.31 -9.63 15.04
CA PRO A 563 18.90 -9.50 16.43
C PRO A 563 17.37 -9.42 16.57
N VAL A 564 16.84 -10.04 17.63
CA VAL A 564 15.43 -9.87 18.02
C VAL A 564 15.33 -8.57 18.82
N HIS A 565 14.41 -7.69 18.43
CA HIS A 565 14.18 -6.44 19.16
C HIS A 565 13.47 -6.73 20.49
N TRP A 566 13.80 -6.00 21.56
CA TRP A 566 13.26 -6.26 22.90
C TRP A 566 11.74 -6.07 23.02
N THR A 567 11.11 -5.35 22.07
CA THR A 567 9.64 -5.20 22.02
C THR A 567 8.93 -6.34 21.31
N ASP A 568 9.66 -7.26 20.70
CA ASP A 568 9.11 -8.49 20.13
C ASP A 568 8.86 -9.49 21.28
N VAL A 569 7.59 -9.64 21.62
CA VAL A 569 7.14 -10.51 22.72
C VAL A 569 7.07 -11.97 22.28
N GLU A 570 6.83 -12.23 20.99
CA GLU A 570 6.67 -13.58 20.45
C GLU A 570 8.04 -14.24 20.23
N GLY A 571 9.08 -13.44 19.91
CA GLY A 571 10.43 -13.94 19.64
C GLY A 571 10.48 -14.91 18.44
N SER A 572 9.42 -14.94 17.63
CA SER A 572 9.27 -15.86 16.52
C SER A 572 10.13 -15.39 15.34
N LYS A 573 11.12 -16.21 14.96
CA LYS A 573 11.95 -15.96 13.77
C LYS A 573 11.28 -16.36 12.45
N SER A 574 9.94 -16.48 12.43
CA SER A 574 9.18 -16.86 11.23
C SER A 574 9.02 -15.66 10.30
N THR A 575 9.54 -15.78 9.08
CA THR A 575 9.56 -14.68 8.09
C THR A 575 9.16 -15.18 6.72
N PRO A 576 7.85 -15.37 6.46
CA PRO A 576 7.38 -16.04 5.26
C PRO A 576 7.83 -15.34 3.98
N GLU A 577 7.93 -14.01 3.96
CA GLU A 577 8.36 -13.25 2.78
C GLU A 577 9.82 -13.54 2.39
N VAL A 578 10.73 -13.49 3.35
CA VAL A 578 12.17 -13.76 3.11
C VAL A 578 12.39 -15.25 2.84
N ASP A 579 11.65 -16.12 3.54
CA ASP A 579 11.71 -17.56 3.33
C ASP A 579 11.24 -17.95 1.92
N GLU A 580 10.24 -17.24 1.38
CA GLU A 580 9.77 -17.43 0.01
C GLU A 580 10.83 -17.01 -1.02
N VAL A 581 11.56 -15.92 -0.78
CA VAL A 581 12.70 -15.53 -1.63
C VAL A 581 13.83 -16.56 -1.59
N ILE A 582 14.22 -17.02 -0.40
CA ILE A 582 15.26 -18.06 -0.23
C ILE A 582 14.82 -19.33 -0.95
N LYS A 583 13.56 -19.74 -0.76
CA LYS A 583 13.00 -20.92 -1.44
C LYS A 583 13.02 -20.78 -2.95
N ALA A 584 12.64 -19.63 -3.50
CA ALA A 584 12.67 -19.37 -4.94
C ALA A 584 14.11 -19.38 -5.48
N LEU A 585 15.07 -18.78 -4.78
CA LEU A 585 16.49 -18.83 -5.14
C LEU A 585 17.02 -20.26 -5.17
N LYS A 586 16.72 -21.08 -4.14
CA LYS A 586 17.14 -22.48 -4.09
C LYS A 586 16.51 -23.31 -5.20
N ALA A 587 15.21 -23.13 -5.44
CA ALA A 587 14.52 -23.82 -6.52
C ALA A 587 15.09 -23.44 -7.90
N GLY A 588 15.30 -22.15 -8.16
CA GLY A 588 15.91 -21.67 -9.41
C GLY A 588 17.36 -22.13 -9.58
N LEU A 589 18.16 -22.13 -8.50
CA LEU A 589 19.53 -22.66 -8.51
C LEU A 589 19.55 -24.15 -8.81
N SER A 590 18.66 -24.93 -8.19
CA SER A 590 18.51 -26.36 -8.43
C SER A 590 18.18 -26.66 -9.89
N GLN A 591 17.20 -25.95 -10.44
CA GLN A 591 16.79 -26.13 -11.83
C GLN A 591 17.96 -25.85 -12.80
N VAL A 592 18.70 -24.74 -12.58
CA VAL A 592 19.83 -24.39 -13.45
C VAL A 592 20.99 -25.37 -13.28
N VAL A 593 21.35 -25.76 -12.05
CA VAL A 593 22.47 -26.68 -11.81
C VAL A 593 22.19 -28.07 -12.36
N GLN A 594 20.97 -28.59 -12.20
CA GLN A 594 20.59 -29.92 -12.71
C GLN A 594 20.69 -29.99 -14.24
N GLU A 595 20.15 -28.99 -14.94
CA GLU A 595 20.12 -28.97 -16.41
C GLU A 595 21.50 -28.70 -17.03
N PHE A 596 22.35 -27.91 -16.36
CA PHE A 596 23.67 -27.54 -16.85
C PHE A 596 24.84 -28.36 -16.27
N GLU A 597 24.58 -29.32 -15.39
CA GLU A 597 25.60 -30.25 -14.85
C GLU A 597 26.39 -31.02 -15.93
N PRO A 598 25.80 -31.45 -17.06
CA PRO A 598 26.57 -32.08 -18.13
C PRO A 598 27.59 -31.14 -18.79
N TYR A 599 27.35 -29.82 -18.76
CA TYR A 599 28.09 -28.81 -19.52
C TYR A 599 29.06 -27.97 -18.68
N ILE A 600 29.33 -28.38 -17.44
CA ILE A 600 30.13 -27.64 -16.44
C ILE A 600 31.47 -27.13 -16.98
N ARG A 601 32.16 -27.97 -17.77
CA ARG A 601 33.52 -27.66 -18.27
C ARG A 601 33.50 -26.44 -19.19
N ASP A 602 32.44 -26.26 -19.96
CA ASP A 602 32.30 -25.20 -20.96
C ASP A 602 31.74 -23.90 -20.36
N LEU A 603 31.02 -24.00 -19.24
CA LEU A 603 30.37 -22.88 -18.54
C LEU A 603 31.31 -22.04 -17.66
N ARG A 604 32.62 -22.33 -17.70
CA ARG A 604 33.63 -21.74 -16.80
C ARG A 604 33.25 -21.84 -15.32
N LEU A 605 32.52 -22.90 -14.96
CA LEU A 605 32.16 -23.21 -13.58
C LEU A 605 33.23 -24.13 -12.99
N THR A 606 33.75 -23.76 -11.83
CA THR A 606 34.71 -24.61 -11.13
C THR A 606 33.97 -25.71 -10.37
N ARG A 607 34.60 -26.87 -10.16
CA ARG A 607 34.02 -27.93 -9.31
C ARG A 607 33.68 -27.42 -7.90
N THR A 608 34.44 -26.45 -7.42
CA THR A 608 34.18 -25.75 -6.15
C THR A 608 32.90 -24.93 -6.19
N ASP A 609 32.63 -24.18 -7.26
CA ASP A 609 31.39 -23.40 -7.41
C ASP A 609 30.15 -24.31 -7.31
N ILE A 610 30.22 -25.49 -7.90
CA ILE A 610 29.12 -26.45 -7.94
C ILE A 610 28.93 -27.14 -6.60
N ARG A 611 30.03 -27.49 -5.92
CA ARG A 611 29.95 -28.00 -4.56
C ARG A 611 29.28 -26.98 -3.63
N LEU A 612 29.65 -25.70 -3.73
CA LEU A 612 29.05 -24.62 -2.94
C LEU A 612 27.59 -24.38 -3.31
N ALA A 613 27.23 -24.52 -4.59
CA ALA A 613 25.86 -24.45 -5.05
C ALA A 613 25.02 -25.62 -4.48
N LYS A 614 25.52 -26.85 -4.54
CA LYS A 614 24.86 -28.03 -3.95
C LYS A 614 24.65 -27.89 -2.44
N GLU A 615 25.67 -27.45 -1.72
CA GLU A 615 25.56 -27.14 -0.29
C GLU A 615 24.49 -26.07 0.02
N ALA A 616 24.41 -25.01 -0.78
CA ALA A 616 23.41 -23.95 -0.60
C ALA A 616 21.96 -24.45 -0.86
N MET A 617 21.78 -25.51 -1.66
CA MET A 617 20.47 -26.10 -1.95
C MET A 617 19.96 -27.00 -0.82
N GLU A 618 20.83 -27.79 -0.19
CA GLU A 618 20.48 -28.84 0.80
C GLU A 618 19.95 -28.30 2.14
N HIS A 619 20.27 -27.04 2.50
CA HIS A 619 20.05 -26.49 3.85
C HIS A 619 18.57 -26.27 4.27
N THR A 620 17.61 -26.93 3.63
CA THR A 620 16.17 -26.84 3.89
C THR A 620 15.56 -28.15 4.44
N GLU A 621 16.19 -29.32 4.25
CA GLU A 621 15.60 -30.59 4.69
C GLU A 621 15.75 -30.86 6.20
N GLY A 622 16.79 -30.30 6.85
CA GLY A 622 17.10 -30.56 8.26
C GLY A 622 16.11 -30.01 9.30
N VAL A 623 15.16 -29.15 8.91
CA VAL A 623 14.20 -28.51 9.84
C VAL A 623 12.80 -29.12 9.74
N LEU A 624 12.45 -29.76 8.62
CA LEU A 624 11.16 -30.45 8.46
C LEU A 624 11.27 -31.94 8.82
N ALA A 625 12.39 -32.60 8.52
CA ALA A 625 12.57 -34.02 8.85
C ALA A 625 12.56 -34.32 10.36
N LYS A 626 12.97 -33.35 11.21
CA LYS A 626 12.94 -33.49 12.68
C LYS A 626 11.55 -33.31 13.31
N LYS A 627 10.53 -32.92 12.53
CA LYS A 627 9.18 -32.71 13.07
C LYS A 627 8.26 -33.92 12.90
N ASP A 628 8.66 -34.89 12.08
CA ASP A 628 7.87 -36.09 11.77
C ASP A 628 8.35 -37.37 12.51
N GLU A 629 9.44 -37.33 13.26
CA GLU A 629 9.78 -38.38 14.22
C GLU A 629 8.94 -38.23 15.49
N LYS A 630 7.72 -38.78 15.46
CA LYS A 630 7.00 -39.16 16.68
C LYS A 630 7.87 -40.15 17.46
N PRO A 631 8.05 -39.99 18.79
CA PRO A 631 8.76 -40.99 19.57
C PRO A 631 7.91 -42.26 19.62
N ALA A 632 8.46 -43.36 19.11
CA ALA A 632 7.90 -44.69 19.25
C ALA A 632 7.71 -44.99 20.75
N MET A 633 6.48 -45.24 21.16
CA MET A 633 6.16 -45.73 22.50
C MET A 633 6.90 -47.06 22.71
N ARG A 634 7.77 -47.10 23.73
CA ARG A 634 8.30 -48.33 24.30
C ARG A 634 7.13 -49.10 24.91
N GLU A 635 6.88 -50.28 24.37
CA GLU A 635 6.02 -51.28 25.01
C GLU A 635 6.63 -51.69 26.36
N VAL A 636 5.81 -51.64 27.41
CA VAL A 636 6.13 -52.18 28.73
C VAL A 636 5.68 -53.65 28.72
N PRO A 637 6.57 -54.63 28.98
CA PRO A 637 6.15 -56.02 29.11
C PRO A 637 5.37 -56.24 30.41
N LYS A 638 4.38 -57.12 30.33
CA LYS A 638 3.39 -57.47 31.36
C LYS A 638 3.98 -57.92 32.68
#